data_AF-A0A2Z6AH74-F1
#
_entry.id   AF-A0A2Z6AH74-F1
#
_cell.length_a   1.000
_cell.length_b   1.000
_cell.length_c   1.000
_cell.angle_alpha   90.00
_cell.angle_beta   90.00
_cell.angle_gamma   90.00
#
_symmetry.space_group_name_H-M   'P 1'
#
loop_
_entity.id
_entity.type
_entity.pdbx_description
1 polymer ?
#
loop_
_entity_poly.entity_id
_entity_poly.type
_entity_poly.pdbx_seq_one_letter_code
_entity_poly.pdbx_strand_id
1 'polypeptide(L)'
;MRGELLARQLMIGLPAQGYRIKNVVAEDWGWCVALDNPDFALWIGCGALADHDDGHLCFIHPSRPRLWTWMGRVDARETVDRLASALESCIRRSGVAYHLRWWSEEEVKAGRR
;
A
#
# COMPACT_ATOMS: atom_id res chain seq x y z
N MET A 1 8.73 -12.59 8.54
CA MET A 1 7.28 -12.54 8.24
C MET A 1 7.10 -12.30 6.75
N ARG A 2 6.08 -12.88 6.09
CA ARG A 2 5.87 -12.62 4.65
C ARG A 2 5.54 -11.13 4.42
N GLY A 3 6.02 -10.53 3.33
CA GLY A 3 5.82 -9.10 3.00
C GLY A 3 6.89 -8.12 3.51
N GLU A 4 7.84 -8.57 4.34
CA GLU A 4 8.88 -7.69 4.92
C GLU A 4 9.79 -7.06 3.85
N LEU A 5 10.24 -7.88 2.89
CA LEU A 5 11.12 -7.42 1.81
C LEU A 5 10.48 -6.26 1.04
N LEU A 6 9.18 -6.40 0.73
CA LEU A 6 8.42 -5.37 0.03
C LEU A 6 8.30 -4.10 0.89
N ALA A 7 7.95 -4.22 2.17
CA ALA A 7 7.89 -3.07 3.08
C ALA A 7 9.23 -2.31 3.14
N ARG A 8 10.35 -3.03 3.21
CA ARG A 8 11.71 -2.44 3.18
C ARG A 8 12.00 -1.72 1.87
N GLN A 9 11.59 -2.26 0.74
CA GLN A 9 11.73 -1.58 -0.55
C GLN A 9 10.93 -0.28 -0.61
N LEU A 10 9.71 -0.28 -0.07
CA LEU A 10 8.88 0.93 -0.01
C LEU A 10 9.46 1.99 0.92
N MET A 11 10.05 1.60 2.04
CA MET A 11 10.78 2.53 2.92
C MET A 11 11.90 3.28 2.20
N ILE A 12 12.58 2.62 1.26
CA ILE A 12 13.68 3.21 0.49
C ILE A 12 13.14 4.04 -0.69
N GLY A 13 12.16 3.50 -1.40
CA GLY A 13 11.68 4.09 -2.66
C GLY A 13 10.74 5.29 -2.48
N LEU A 14 9.84 5.26 -1.50
CA LEU A 14 8.81 6.29 -1.32
C LEU A 14 9.37 7.66 -0.93
N PRO A 15 10.43 7.79 -0.10
CA PRO A 15 11.10 9.08 0.13
C PRO A 15 11.61 9.75 -1.14
N ALA A 16 12.12 8.98 -2.11
CA ALA A 16 12.54 9.51 -3.42
C ALA A 16 11.36 9.97 -4.29
N GLN A 17 10.12 9.68 -3.90
CA GLN A 17 8.88 10.14 -4.52
C GLN A 17 8.21 11.27 -3.72
N GLY A 18 8.84 11.76 -2.65
CA GLY A 18 8.34 12.87 -1.84
C GLY A 18 7.47 12.48 -0.64
N TYR A 19 7.33 11.17 -0.34
CA TYR A 19 6.58 10.71 0.83
C TYR A 19 7.48 10.64 2.07
N ARG A 20 6.93 10.93 3.24
CA ARG A 20 7.61 10.69 4.51
C ARG A 20 7.06 9.44 5.16
N ILE A 21 7.96 8.54 5.55
CA ILE A 21 7.60 7.33 6.30
C ILE A 21 7.35 7.74 7.75
N LYS A 22 6.13 7.48 8.23
CA LYS A 22 5.76 7.72 9.62
C LYS A 22 6.21 6.57 10.52
N ASN A 23 5.94 5.33 10.11
CA ASN A 23 6.40 4.13 10.79
C ASN A 23 6.29 2.92 9.86
N VAL A 24 7.05 1.86 10.16
CA VAL A 24 6.91 0.54 9.54
C VAL A 24 6.82 -0.52 10.63
N VAL A 25 5.69 -1.22 10.66
CA VAL A 25 5.37 -2.17 11.73
C VAL A 25 4.99 -3.54 11.17
N ALA A 26 5.39 -4.57 11.91
CA ALA A 26 4.91 -5.92 11.72
C ALA A 26 3.51 -6.06 12.33
N GLU A 27 2.61 -6.69 11.60
CA GLU A 27 1.22 -6.97 11.95
C GLU A 27 0.95 -8.47 11.78
N ASP A 28 -0.11 -9.00 12.39
CA ASP A 28 -0.45 -10.43 12.33
C ASP A 28 -0.71 -10.94 10.90
N TRP A 29 -0.99 -10.02 9.96
CA TRP A 29 -1.28 -10.29 8.56
C TRP A 29 -0.14 -9.92 7.59
N GLY A 30 0.94 -9.31 8.06
CA GLY A 30 2.02 -8.79 7.20
C GLY A 30 2.67 -7.53 7.75
N TRP A 31 3.02 -6.59 6.87
CA TRP A 31 3.69 -5.35 7.26
C TRP A 31 2.86 -4.14 6.88
N CYS A 32 2.82 -3.15 7.77
CA CYS A 32 2.19 -1.86 7.52
C CYS A 32 3.27 -0.79 7.35
N VAL A 33 3.28 -0.12 6.20
CA VAL A 33 4.10 1.06 5.92
C VAL A 33 3.21 2.30 6.03
N ALA A 34 3.26 2.96 7.19
CA ALA A 34 2.49 4.16 7.46
C ALA A 34 3.22 5.40 6.94
N LEU A 35 2.46 6.31 6.31
CA LEU A 35 2.96 7.55 5.72
C LEU A 35 2.42 8.75 6.50
N ASP A 36 3.21 9.81 6.56
CA ASP A 36 2.70 11.09 7.02
C ASP A 36 1.73 11.65 5.97
N ASN A 37 0.50 11.90 6.41
CA ASN A 37 -0.52 12.59 5.65
C ASN A 37 -1.39 13.39 6.63
N PRO A 38 -1.50 14.72 6.47
CA PRO A 38 -2.18 15.56 7.45
C PRO A 38 -3.69 15.34 7.47
N ASP A 39 -4.26 14.92 6.34
CA ASP A 39 -5.71 14.89 6.15
C ASP A 39 -6.35 13.61 6.71
N PHE A 40 -5.66 12.47 6.62
CA PHE A 40 -6.17 11.16 7.02
C PHE A 40 -5.04 10.12 7.17
N ALA A 41 -5.32 9.01 7.86
CA ALA A 41 -4.37 7.90 7.94
C ALA A 41 -4.10 7.31 6.55
N LEU A 42 -2.84 7.38 6.10
CA LEU A 42 -2.39 6.88 4.80
C LEU A 42 -1.34 5.80 5.05
N TRP A 43 -1.55 4.60 4.53
CA TRP A 43 -0.62 3.49 4.71
C TRP A 43 -0.75 2.43 3.62
N ILE A 44 0.30 1.63 3.46
CA ILE A 44 0.35 0.49 2.55
C ILE A 44 0.50 -0.78 3.38
N GLY A 45 -0.41 -1.74 3.17
CA GLY A 45 -0.25 -3.09 3.69
C GLY A 45 0.55 -3.94 2.71
N CYS A 46 1.55 -4.66 3.21
CA CYS A 46 2.42 -5.58 2.46
C CYS A 46 2.29 -6.98 3.06
N GLY A 47 1.61 -7.89 2.35
CA GLY A 47 1.43 -9.28 2.75
C GLY A 47 1.92 -10.26 1.69
N ALA A 48 1.76 -11.55 1.97
CA ALA A 48 1.88 -12.58 0.94
C ALA A 48 0.53 -12.86 0.29
N LEU A 49 0.58 -13.25 -0.97
CA LEU A 49 -0.55 -13.88 -1.65
C LEU A 49 -0.54 -15.36 -1.30
N ALA A 50 -1.60 -15.86 -0.65
CA ALA A 50 -1.62 -17.20 -0.05
C ALA A 50 -1.31 -18.33 -1.05
N ASP A 51 -1.77 -18.18 -2.30
CA ASP A 51 -1.69 -19.21 -3.34
C ASP A 51 -0.44 -19.11 -4.23
N HIS A 52 0.51 -18.23 -3.91
CA HIS A 52 1.72 -18.00 -4.71
C HIS A 52 2.93 -17.89 -3.78
N ASP A 53 3.88 -18.83 -3.87
CA ASP A 53 5.03 -18.91 -2.96
C ASP A 53 5.92 -17.66 -2.99
N ASP A 54 5.99 -16.98 -4.14
CA ASP A 54 6.70 -15.71 -4.38
C ASP A 54 5.76 -14.51 -4.53
N GLY A 55 4.45 -14.75 -4.42
CA GLY A 55 3.42 -13.72 -4.60
C GLY A 55 3.33 -12.79 -3.41
N HIS A 56 3.33 -11.49 -3.70
CA HIS A 56 3.12 -10.44 -2.72
C HIS A 56 1.78 -9.75 -2.98
N LEU A 57 1.09 -9.37 -1.91
CA LEU A 57 -0.13 -8.56 -1.98
C LEU A 57 0.15 -7.19 -1.35
N CYS A 58 -0.16 -6.13 -2.09
CA CYS A 58 -0.17 -4.77 -1.59
C CYS A 58 -1.58 -4.18 -1.62
N PHE A 59 -1.91 -3.38 -0.61
CA PHE A 59 -3.13 -2.58 -0.65
C PHE A 59 -2.92 -1.23 0.04
N ILE A 60 -3.60 -0.21 -0.48
CA ILE A 60 -3.54 1.17 0.03
C ILE A 60 -4.76 1.41 0.90
N HIS A 61 -4.52 2.01 2.07
CA HIS A 61 -5.57 2.59 2.89
C HIS A 61 -5.55 4.12 2.76
N PRO A 62 -6.72 4.78 2.64
CA PRO A 62 -8.06 4.19 2.60
C PRO A 62 -8.38 3.54 1.24
N SER A 63 -9.15 2.46 1.26
CA SER A 63 -9.62 1.77 0.05
C SER A 63 -10.93 2.34 -0.51
N ARG A 64 -11.51 3.36 0.16
CA ARG A 64 -12.73 4.04 -0.27
C ARG A 64 -12.41 5.49 -0.59
N PRO A 65 -12.98 6.06 -1.66
CA PRO A 65 -12.63 7.39 -2.14
C PRO A 65 -13.08 8.50 -1.19
N ARG A 66 -14.11 8.26 -0.39
CA ARG A 66 -14.65 9.24 0.55
C ARG A 66 -14.66 8.66 1.95
N LEU A 67 -14.12 9.42 2.88
CA LEU A 67 -14.06 9.06 4.30
C LEU A 67 -14.40 10.27 5.16
N TRP A 68 -14.72 9.99 6.42
CA TRP A 68 -15.00 11.01 7.41
C TRP A 68 -13.83 11.06 8.40
N THR A 69 -13.32 12.26 8.61
CA THR A 69 -12.30 12.59 9.60
C THR A 69 -12.92 13.55 10.61
N TRP A 70 -12.20 13.86 11.68
CA TRP A 70 -12.67 14.83 12.67
C TRP A 70 -12.86 16.25 12.09
N MET A 71 -12.21 16.57 10.97
CA MET A 71 -12.40 17.84 10.22
C MET A 71 -13.55 17.76 9.19
N GLY A 72 -14.25 16.63 9.09
CA GLY A 72 -15.36 16.42 8.18
C GLY A 72 -15.04 15.45 7.05
N ARG A 73 -15.75 15.59 5.92
CA ARG A 73 -15.64 14.66 4.79
C ARG A 73 -14.44 15.00 3.91
N VAL A 74 -13.58 14.02 3.66
CA VAL A 74 -12.40 14.14 2.79
C VAL A 74 -12.57 13.25 1.56
N ASP A 75 -12.10 13.74 0.41
CA ASP A 75 -11.95 12.96 -0.82
C ASP A 75 -10.48 12.52 -0.95
N ALA A 76 -10.24 11.21 -0.85
CA ALA A 76 -8.90 10.63 -0.84
C ALA A 76 -8.40 10.22 -2.23
N ARG A 77 -9.23 10.34 -3.29
CA ARG A 77 -8.93 9.78 -4.62
C ARG A 77 -7.57 10.23 -5.15
N GLU A 78 -7.35 11.54 -5.21
CA GLU A 78 -6.11 12.08 -5.76
C GLU A 78 -4.87 11.62 -4.99
N THR A 79 -4.93 11.63 -3.65
CA THR A 79 -3.82 11.16 -2.80
C THR A 79 -3.57 9.66 -2.98
N VAL A 80 -4.62 8.85 -3.05
CA VAL A 80 -4.52 7.40 -3.28
C VAL A 80 -3.98 7.10 -4.68
N ASP A 81 -4.42 7.80 -5.72
CA ASP A 81 -3.98 7.62 -7.10
C ASP A 81 -2.49 7.99 -7.26
N ARG A 82 -2.06 9.08 -6.62
CA ARG A 82 -0.65 9.46 -6.56
C ARG A 82 0.19 8.43 -5.81
N LEU A 83 -0.34 7.87 -4.72
CA LEU A 83 0.37 6.84 -3.96
C LEU A 83 0.46 5.52 -4.74
N ALA A 84 -0.61 5.12 -5.44
CA ALA A 84 -0.63 3.96 -6.30
C ALA A 84 0.44 4.07 -7.41
N SER A 85 0.51 5.24 -8.05
CA SER A 85 1.53 5.53 -9.07
C SER A 85 2.95 5.45 -8.48
N ALA A 86 3.19 6.04 -7.31
CA ALA A 86 4.49 6.01 -6.64
C ALA A 86 4.89 4.59 -6.19
N LEU A 87 3.94 3.82 -5.65
CA LEU A 87 4.11 2.43 -5.26
C LEU A 87 4.53 1.57 -6.45
N GLU A 88 3.80 1.65 -7.56
CA GLU A 88 4.13 0.94 -8.80
C GLU A 88 5.53 1.31 -9.30
N SER A 89 5.87 2.61 -9.25
CA SER A 89 7.19 3.13 -9.61
C SER A 89 8.31 2.55 -8.74
N CYS A 90 8.10 2.48 -7.42
CA CYS A 90 9.06 1.93 -6.46
C CYS A 90 9.28 0.44 -6.69
N ILE A 91 8.19 -0.32 -6.85
CA ILE A 91 8.26 -1.76 -7.07
C ILE A 91 9.01 -2.06 -8.37
N ARG A 92 8.65 -1.41 -9.48
CA ARG A 92 9.32 -1.60 -10.78
C ARG A 92 10.82 -1.31 -10.71
N ARG A 93 11.24 -0.28 -9.97
CA ARG A 93 12.67 0.06 -9.81
C ARG A 93 13.41 -0.84 -8.84
N SER A 94 12.72 -1.49 -7.90
CA SER A 94 13.35 -2.34 -6.89
C SER A 94 13.93 -3.64 -7.43
N GLY A 95 13.44 -4.12 -8.58
CA GLY A 95 13.77 -5.44 -9.13
C GLY A 95 13.19 -6.62 -8.32
N VAL A 96 12.42 -6.36 -7.26
CA VAL A 96 11.85 -7.39 -6.37
C VAL A 96 10.59 -8.04 -6.95
N ALA A 97 9.83 -7.33 -7.79
CA ALA A 97 8.66 -7.88 -8.45
C ALA A 97 8.57 -7.41 -9.90
N TYR A 98 8.10 -8.31 -10.76
CA TYR A 98 8.11 -8.16 -12.22
C TYR A 98 6.72 -8.27 -12.84
N HIS A 99 5.76 -8.92 -12.16
CA HIS A 99 4.36 -9.04 -12.60
C HIS A 99 3.40 -8.23 -11.73
N LEU A 100 3.54 -6.89 -11.81
CA LEU A 100 2.65 -5.99 -11.08
C LEU A 100 1.29 -5.88 -11.78
N ARG A 101 0.22 -6.07 -11.01
CA ARG A 101 -1.16 -5.97 -11.46
C ARG A 101 -2.05 -5.47 -10.34
N TRP A 102 -2.93 -4.52 -10.66
CA TRP A 102 -4.00 -4.10 -9.76
C TRP A 102 -5.19 -5.06 -9.87
N TRP A 103 -5.77 -5.41 -8.71
CA TRP A 103 -6.99 -6.22 -8.65
C TRP A 103 -8.20 -5.35 -8.97
N SER A 104 -9.17 -5.94 -9.67
CA SER A 104 -10.49 -5.30 -9.83
C SER A 104 -11.27 -5.33 -8.51
N GLU A 105 -12.33 -4.54 -8.41
CA GLU A 105 -13.19 -4.56 -7.21
C GLU A 105 -13.82 -5.94 -6.97
N GLU A 106 -14.15 -6.65 -8.04
CA GLU A 106 -14.71 -8.00 -8.02
C GLU A 106 -13.71 -9.00 -7.43
N GLU A 107 -12.44 -8.89 -7.81
CA GLU A 107 -11.36 -9.73 -7.27
C GLU A 107 -11.12 -9.44 -5.79
N VAL A 108 -11.14 -8.17 -5.39
CA VAL A 108 -11.08 -7.78 -3.97
C VAL A 108 -12.26 -8.34 -3.19
N LYS A 109 -13.46 -8.39 -3.77
CA LYS A 109 -14.64 -9.01 -3.13
C LYS A 109 -14.51 -10.54 -3.05
N ALA A 110 -13.96 -11.18 -4.07
CA ALA A 110 -13.78 -12.63 -4.14
C ALA A 110 -12.72 -13.13 -3.14
N GLY A 111 -11.61 -12.41 -3.00
CA GLY A 111 -10.51 -12.76 -2.08
C GLY A 111 -10.78 -12.44 -0.59
N ARG A 112 -11.94 -11.88 -0.25
CA ARG A 112 -12.38 -11.62 1.13
C ARG A 112 -13.26 -12.74 1.72
N ARG A 113 -13.45 -13.85 0.99
CA ARG A 113 -14.24 -15.01 1.43
C ARG A 113 -13.40 -16.04 2.16
#